data_AF-A8T0P7-F1
#
_entry.id   AF-A8T0P7-F1
#
_cell.length_a   1.000
_cell.length_b   1.000
_cell.length_c   1.000
_cell.angle_alpha   90.00
_cell.angle_beta   90.00
_cell.angle_gamma   90.00
#
_symmetry.space_group_name_H-M   'P 1'
#
loop_
_entity.id
_entity.type
_entity.pdbx_description
1 polymer ?
#
loop_
_entity_poly.entity_id
_entity_poly.type
_entity_poly.pdbx_seq_one_letter_code
_entity_poly.pdbx_strand_id
1 'polypeptide(L)'
;MSDIVQILSFDKYIAPLEHTSDGRMAATHLASVKWIDNKAGRFYVKVYPKCHPRGLINEITGYLVAHASGIPQPKKVAVIQIPKEAIENNFEGDFECSGDYYWGWASEESGTTPNTYLKMENMVAFNQCIELLKKWKSFPNMLAFDDWVANQDRNTGNITIKGYNDFYVIDHGNVPVSEKWAKEHLVVESVYENKLLDGLYQGNNYPLPLSASLIESSKEHPEAFRKAHRELIKWCNALLDEESSSHLQHFLEARAHLSVSRIKDKTRLLVA
;
A
#
# COMPACT_ATOMS: atom_id res chain seq x y z
N MET A 1 -2.53 -16.40 17.50
CA MET A 1 -2.38 -14.99 17.05
C MET A 1 -3.56 -14.73 16.14
N SER A 2 -4.30 -13.63 16.34
CA SER A 2 -5.32 -13.22 15.37
C SER A 2 -4.63 -12.85 14.06
N ASP A 3 -5.32 -13.08 12.94
CA ASP A 3 -4.88 -12.56 11.64
C ASP A 3 -4.74 -11.03 11.70
N ILE A 4 -3.85 -10.46 10.91
CA ILE A 4 -3.63 -9.01 10.82
C ILE A 4 -4.77 -8.39 10.00
N VAL A 5 -5.06 -8.95 8.82
CA VAL A 5 -6.16 -8.54 7.95
C VAL A 5 -7.42 -9.33 8.34
N GLN A 6 -8.43 -8.62 8.84
CA GLN A 6 -9.70 -9.25 9.23
C GLN A 6 -10.56 -9.59 8.00
N ILE A 7 -11.54 -10.48 8.19
CA ILE A 7 -12.64 -10.68 7.25
C ILE A 7 -13.91 -10.14 7.88
N LEU A 8 -14.58 -9.22 7.18
CA LEU A 8 -15.84 -8.63 7.62
C LEU A 8 -16.97 -9.03 6.67
N SER A 9 -18.05 -9.57 7.24
CA SER A 9 -19.28 -9.92 6.53
C SER A 9 -20.11 -8.69 6.16
N PHE A 10 -21.08 -8.88 5.27
CA PHE A 10 -21.84 -7.77 4.69
C PHE A 10 -22.61 -6.93 5.73
N ASP A 11 -23.03 -7.52 6.86
CA ASP A 11 -23.70 -6.83 7.98
C ASP A 11 -22.82 -5.79 8.69
N LYS A 12 -21.50 -5.84 8.44
CA LYS A 12 -20.54 -4.89 8.98
C LYS A 12 -20.48 -3.61 8.17
N TYR A 13 -20.87 -3.63 6.90
CA TYR A 13 -20.98 -2.42 6.10
C TYR A 13 -22.29 -1.70 6.44
N ILE A 14 -22.21 -0.49 7.03
CA ILE A 14 -23.39 0.25 7.48
C ILE A 14 -23.95 1.13 6.35
N ALA A 15 -23.12 2.04 5.83
CA ALA A 15 -23.52 2.98 4.79
C ALA A 15 -22.30 3.65 4.13
N PRO A 16 -22.37 4.04 2.84
CA PRO A 16 -21.42 4.98 2.26
C PRO A 16 -21.56 6.36 2.92
N LEU A 17 -20.46 7.11 3.02
CA LEU A 17 -20.42 8.44 3.61
C LEU A 17 -20.04 9.50 2.57
N GLU A 18 -18.87 9.36 1.95
CA GLU A 18 -18.29 10.37 1.06
C GLU A 18 -17.49 9.70 -0.07
N HIS A 19 -17.55 10.24 -1.28
CA HIS A 19 -16.65 9.82 -2.36
C HIS A 19 -15.29 10.47 -2.20
N THR A 20 -14.22 9.72 -2.51
CA THR A 20 -12.86 10.28 -2.53
C THR A 20 -12.47 10.68 -3.94
N SER A 21 -11.83 11.84 -4.10
CA SER A 21 -11.26 12.26 -5.39
C SER A 21 -9.98 11.51 -5.76
N ASP A 22 -9.34 10.90 -4.76
CA ASP A 22 -8.09 10.15 -4.85
C ASP A 22 -8.44 8.63 -4.88
N GLY A 23 -7.64 7.81 -5.58
CA GLY A 23 -7.94 6.38 -5.76
C GLY A 23 -8.86 6.05 -6.95
N ARG A 24 -8.70 6.74 -8.08
CA ARG A 24 -9.53 6.63 -9.31
C ARG A 24 -9.56 5.24 -9.97
N MET A 25 -8.72 4.31 -9.52
CA MET A 25 -8.57 2.96 -10.07
C MET A 25 -9.55 1.95 -9.44
N ALA A 26 -10.24 2.34 -8.37
CA ALA A 26 -11.23 1.52 -7.70
C ALA A 26 -12.47 2.37 -7.40
N ALA A 27 -13.59 1.70 -7.12
CA ALA A 27 -14.70 2.33 -6.41
C ALA A 27 -14.24 2.58 -4.98
N THR A 28 -13.59 3.73 -4.78
CA THR A 28 -13.04 4.17 -3.50
C THR A 28 -13.97 5.20 -2.87
N HIS A 29 -14.38 4.93 -1.63
CA HIS A 29 -15.19 5.84 -0.84
C HIS A 29 -14.92 5.66 0.63
N LEU A 30 -15.32 6.66 1.41
CA LEU A 30 -15.47 6.52 2.83
C LEU A 30 -16.81 5.88 3.16
N ALA A 31 -16.81 4.95 4.09
CA ALA A 31 -18.00 4.26 4.59
C ALA A 31 -17.97 4.17 6.13
N SER A 32 -19.16 4.04 6.71
CA SER A 32 -19.29 3.62 8.10
C SER A 32 -19.30 2.10 8.17
N VAL A 33 -18.37 1.53 8.94
CA VAL A 33 -18.17 0.08 9.06
C VAL A 33 -18.11 -0.31 10.54
N LYS A 34 -18.81 -1.38 10.92
CA LYS A 34 -18.67 -2.01 12.24
C LYS A 34 -17.44 -2.89 12.26
N TRP A 35 -16.54 -2.64 13.21
CA TRP A 35 -15.39 -3.49 13.43
C TRP A 35 -15.78 -4.82 14.11
N ILE A 36 -14.82 -5.73 14.32
CA ILE A 36 -15.08 -7.04 14.98
C ILE A 36 -15.62 -6.90 16.41
N ASP A 37 -15.41 -5.75 17.07
CA ASP A 37 -15.98 -5.40 18.38
C ASP A 37 -17.38 -4.77 18.27
N ASN A 38 -17.98 -4.80 17.08
CA ASN A 38 -19.25 -4.16 16.69
C ASN A 38 -19.31 -2.63 16.88
N LYS A 39 -18.18 -1.96 17.14
CA LYS A 39 -18.14 -0.50 17.17
C LYS A 39 -18.03 0.03 15.75
N ALA A 40 -18.86 1.02 15.44
CA ALA A 40 -18.80 1.73 14.16
C ALA A 40 -17.56 2.62 14.11
N GLY A 41 -16.93 2.69 12.94
CA GLY A 41 -15.85 3.61 12.62
C GLY A 41 -15.95 4.09 11.17
N ARG A 42 -15.09 5.04 10.80
CA ARG A 42 -14.94 5.53 9.43
C ARG A 42 -13.82 4.76 8.74
N PHE A 43 -14.12 4.17 7.58
CA PHE A 43 -13.19 3.35 6.82
C PHE A 43 -13.17 3.79 5.36
N TYR A 44 -11.99 3.87 4.77
CA TYR A 44 -11.84 3.87 3.32
C TYR A 44 -12.05 2.47 2.80
N VAL A 45 -13.03 2.32 1.91
CA VAL A 45 -13.42 1.08 1.26
C VAL A 45 -13.05 1.17 -0.21
N LYS A 46 -12.52 0.07 -0.77
CA LYS A 46 -12.14 -0.04 -2.19
C LYS A 46 -12.70 -1.33 -2.78
N VAL A 47 -13.44 -1.20 -3.88
CA VAL A 47 -13.78 -2.33 -4.76
C VAL A 47 -13.05 -2.18 -6.08
N TYR A 48 -12.31 -3.21 -6.47
CA TYR A 48 -11.53 -3.20 -7.69
C TYR A 48 -12.36 -3.71 -8.87
N PRO A 49 -12.39 -3.00 -10.01
CA PRO A 49 -13.03 -3.52 -11.21
C PRO A 49 -12.17 -4.62 -11.84
N LYS A 50 -12.76 -5.44 -12.71
CA LYS A 50 -12.10 -6.57 -13.38
C LYS A 50 -10.87 -6.16 -14.21
N CYS A 51 -10.82 -4.92 -14.70
CA CYS A 51 -9.67 -4.39 -15.40
C CYS A 51 -8.45 -4.16 -14.48
N HIS A 52 -8.62 -4.24 -13.16
CA HIS A 52 -7.55 -4.14 -12.15
C HIS A 52 -7.54 -5.42 -11.28
N PRO A 53 -7.33 -6.60 -11.89
CA PRO A 53 -7.62 -7.90 -11.28
C PRO A 53 -6.73 -8.24 -10.09
N ARG A 54 -5.58 -7.57 -9.92
CA ARG A 54 -4.67 -7.79 -8.80
C ARG A 54 -4.85 -6.80 -7.65
N GLY A 55 -5.73 -5.80 -7.79
CA GLY A 55 -5.81 -4.70 -6.82
C GLY A 55 -6.03 -5.12 -5.37
N LEU A 56 -6.92 -6.09 -5.12
CA LEU A 56 -7.20 -6.57 -3.75
C LEU A 56 -6.01 -7.34 -3.15
N ILE A 57 -5.41 -8.27 -3.89
CA ILE A 57 -4.23 -9.00 -3.40
C ILE A 57 -3.03 -8.05 -3.23
N ASN A 58 -2.94 -7.01 -4.04
CA ASN A 58 -1.88 -6.01 -3.97
C ASN A 58 -1.98 -5.19 -2.68
N GLU A 59 -3.17 -4.72 -2.32
CA GLU A 59 -3.40 -4.04 -1.03
C GLU A 59 -3.02 -4.92 0.16
N ILE A 60 -3.47 -6.17 0.15
CA ILE A 60 -3.16 -7.14 1.22
C ILE A 60 -1.64 -7.36 1.30
N THR A 61 -0.99 -7.58 0.15
CA THR A 61 0.44 -7.84 0.06
C THR A 61 1.25 -6.66 0.59
N GLY A 62 0.99 -5.46 0.06
CA GLY A 62 1.68 -4.25 0.50
C GLY A 62 1.44 -3.96 1.97
N TYR A 63 0.21 -4.13 2.46
CA TYR A 63 -0.11 -3.90 3.87
C TYR A 63 0.62 -4.88 4.79
N LEU A 64 0.55 -6.19 4.53
CA LEU A 64 1.18 -7.21 5.37
C LEU A 64 2.70 -7.05 5.43
N VAL A 65 3.32 -6.79 4.27
CA VAL A 65 4.78 -6.63 4.19
C VAL A 65 5.21 -5.33 4.87
N ALA A 66 4.54 -4.20 4.62
CA ALA A 66 4.83 -2.94 5.30
C ALA A 66 4.61 -3.03 6.83
N HIS A 67 3.58 -3.77 7.26
CA HIS A 67 3.31 -4.00 8.67
C HIS A 67 4.44 -4.80 9.33
N ALA A 68 4.93 -5.85 8.66
CA ALA A 68 6.07 -6.63 9.13
C ALA A 68 7.39 -5.83 9.18
N SER A 69 7.54 -4.84 8.30
CA SER A 69 8.64 -3.87 8.31
C SER A 69 8.46 -2.76 9.36
N GLY A 70 7.36 -2.74 10.13
CA GLY A 70 7.10 -1.72 11.15
C GLY A 70 6.80 -0.33 10.58
N ILE A 71 6.36 -0.24 9.33
CA ILE A 71 5.94 1.02 8.71
C ILE A 71 4.53 1.37 9.22
N PRO A 72 4.30 2.58 9.77
CA PRO A 72 2.99 2.98 10.25
C PRO A 72 1.92 2.97 9.15
N GLN A 73 0.79 2.33 9.46
CA GLN A 73 -0.37 2.11 8.58
C GLN A 73 -1.68 2.18 9.40
N PRO A 74 -2.85 2.31 8.76
CA PRO A 74 -4.14 2.20 9.44
C PRO A 74 -4.20 0.94 10.31
N LYS A 75 -4.61 1.07 11.58
CA LYS A 75 -4.50 -0.02 12.56
C LYS A 75 -5.53 -1.13 12.35
N LYS A 76 -6.67 -0.78 11.75
CA LYS A 76 -7.77 -1.69 11.47
C LYS A 76 -7.93 -1.82 9.97
N VAL A 77 -7.67 -3.01 9.45
CA VAL A 77 -7.85 -3.33 8.03
C VAL A 77 -8.55 -4.66 7.84
N ALA A 78 -9.35 -4.76 6.79
CA ALA A 78 -10.12 -5.94 6.49
C ALA A 78 -10.32 -6.14 5.00
N VAL A 79 -10.53 -7.40 4.62
CA VAL A 79 -11.30 -7.75 3.43
C VAL A 79 -12.78 -7.77 3.84
N ILE A 80 -13.62 -7.01 3.15
CA ILE A 80 -15.02 -6.78 3.52
C ILE A 80 -15.97 -7.16 2.39
N GLN A 81 -17.12 -7.74 2.74
CA GLN A 81 -18.26 -7.87 1.84
C GLN A 81 -19.05 -6.56 1.82
N ILE A 82 -19.27 -5.99 0.64
CA ILE A 82 -19.95 -4.72 0.46
C ILE A 82 -21.24 -4.98 -0.30
N PRO A 83 -22.42 -4.56 0.20
CA PRO A 83 -23.69 -4.77 -0.48
C PRO A 83 -23.65 -4.28 -1.93
N LYS A 84 -24.18 -5.09 -2.85
CA LYS A 84 -24.17 -4.81 -4.29
C LYS A 84 -24.72 -3.42 -4.63
N GLU A 85 -25.86 -3.08 -4.04
CA GLU A 85 -26.53 -1.78 -4.20
C GLU A 85 -25.66 -0.60 -3.77
N ALA A 86 -24.78 -0.77 -2.77
CA ALA A 86 -23.90 0.31 -2.33
C ALA A 86 -22.85 0.67 -3.39
N ILE A 87 -22.47 -0.27 -4.25
CA ILE A 87 -21.55 -0.04 -5.36
C ILE A 87 -22.30 0.38 -6.61
N GLU A 88 -23.30 -0.40 -7.06
CA GLU A 88 -23.99 -0.16 -8.33
C GLU A 88 -24.74 1.19 -8.38
N ASN A 89 -25.21 1.69 -7.24
CA ASN A 89 -25.91 2.99 -7.19
C ASN A 89 -24.96 4.19 -7.20
N ASN A 90 -23.68 4.00 -6.92
CA ASN A 90 -22.74 5.10 -6.66
C ASN A 90 -21.51 5.09 -7.57
N PHE A 91 -21.26 3.98 -8.28
CA PHE A 91 -20.08 3.80 -9.11
C PHE A 91 -20.41 3.11 -10.43
N GLU A 92 -19.83 3.63 -11.51
CA GLU A 92 -19.80 2.97 -12.80
C GLU A 92 -18.54 2.09 -12.91
N GLY A 93 -18.68 0.87 -13.40
CA GLY A 93 -17.54 -0.02 -13.64
C GLY A 93 -17.94 -1.48 -13.81
N ASP A 94 -17.05 -2.26 -14.43
CA ASP A 94 -17.19 -3.71 -14.52
C ASP A 94 -16.58 -4.36 -13.28
N PHE A 95 -17.40 -4.53 -12.24
CA PHE A 95 -17.01 -5.16 -10.98
C PHE A 95 -17.44 -6.63 -10.94
N GLU A 96 -16.64 -7.48 -10.32
CA GLU A 96 -17.00 -8.89 -10.12
C GLU A 96 -17.82 -9.06 -8.84
N CYS A 97 -19.10 -9.38 -9.01
CA CYS A 97 -20.04 -9.59 -7.90
C CYS A 97 -20.09 -11.06 -7.47
N SER A 98 -20.20 -11.33 -6.17
CA SER A 98 -20.38 -12.66 -5.60
C SER A 98 -21.76 -12.74 -4.95
N GLY A 99 -22.77 -13.05 -5.76
CA GLY A 99 -24.18 -13.01 -5.32
C GLY A 99 -24.62 -11.58 -5.05
N ASP A 100 -24.91 -11.25 -3.78
CA ASP A 100 -25.48 -9.97 -3.35
C ASP A 100 -24.44 -8.97 -2.82
N TYR A 101 -23.15 -9.27 -2.96
CA TYR A 101 -22.08 -8.40 -2.48
C TYR A 101 -20.83 -8.42 -3.38
N TYR A 102 -20.01 -7.38 -3.22
CA TYR A 102 -18.65 -7.29 -3.75
C TYR A 102 -17.65 -7.55 -2.63
N TRP A 103 -16.52 -8.18 -2.97
CA TRP A 103 -15.36 -8.21 -2.07
C TRP A 103 -14.54 -6.94 -2.27
N GLY A 104 -14.11 -6.32 -1.17
CA GLY A 104 -13.28 -5.13 -1.20
C GLY A 104 -12.30 -5.06 -0.05
N TRP A 105 -11.42 -4.07 -0.13
CA TRP A 105 -10.52 -3.69 0.96
C TRP A 105 -11.20 -2.64 1.84
N ALA A 106 -11.01 -2.70 3.15
CA ALA A 106 -11.39 -1.67 4.10
C ALA A 106 -10.21 -1.32 5.00
N SER A 107 -9.96 -0.04 5.18
CA SER A 107 -8.94 0.47 6.12
C SER A 107 -9.46 1.66 6.89
N GLU A 108 -9.19 1.70 8.20
CA GLU A 108 -9.61 2.81 9.06
C GLU A 108 -9.06 4.16 8.56
N GLU A 109 -9.88 5.20 8.64
CA GLU A 109 -9.49 6.56 8.26
C GLU A 109 -8.26 7.04 9.05
N SER A 110 -7.21 7.41 8.31
CA SER A 110 -5.89 7.75 8.88
C SER A 110 -5.46 9.21 8.66
N GLY A 111 -6.41 10.12 8.47
CA GLY A 111 -6.15 11.55 8.30
C GLY A 111 -6.10 11.99 6.84
N THR A 112 -5.59 13.19 6.58
CA THR A 112 -5.57 13.81 5.24
C THR A 112 -4.23 13.60 4.54
N THR A 113 -4.22 13.69 3.22
CA THR A 113 -2.99 13.62 2.43
C THR A 113 -2.36 15.01 2.23
N PRO A 114 -1.03 15.13 2.03
CA PRO A 114 -0.39 16.37 1.59
C PRO A 114 -1.04 17.01 0.37
N ASN A 115 -1.66 16.22 -0.52
CA ASN A 115 -2.39 16.73 -1.69
C ASN A 115 -3.57 17.64 -1.31
N THR A 116 -4.08 17.56 -0.08
CA THR A 116 -5.09 18.49 0.44
C THR A 116 -4.57 19.93 0.42
N TYR A 117 -3.30 20.16 0.81
CA TYR A 117 -2.70 21.49 0.76
C TYR A 117 -2.50 21.98 -0.68
N LEU A 118 -2.19 21.09 -1.63
CA LEU A 118 -2.12 21.44 -3.06
C LEU A 118 -3.49 21.87 -3.60
N LYS A 119 -4.56 21.15 -3.26
CA LYS A 119 -5.95 21.50 -3.64
C LYS A 119 -6.39 22.84 -3.07
N MET A 120 -5.86 23.21 -1.90
CA MET A 120 -6.08 24.51 -1.26
C MET A 120 -5.12 25.61 -1.75
N GLU A 121 -4.27 25.32 -2.76
CA GLU A 121 -3.21 26.20 -3.26
C GLU A 121 -2.24 26.70 -2.16
N ASN A 122 -2.16 25.97 -1.04
CA ASN A 122 -1.33 26.32 0.11
C ASN A 122 0.05 25.67 0.01
N MET A 123 0.88 26.23 -0.87
CA MET A 123 2.24 25.72 -1.12
C MET A 123 3.16 25.81 0.10
N VAL A 124 2.93 26.76 1.01
CA VAL A 124 3.72 26.89 2.26
C VAL A 124 3.47 25.68 3.15
N ALA A 125 2.20 25.33 3.41
CA ALA A 125 1.84 24.16 4.21
C ALA A 125 2.28 22.86 3.54
N PHE A 126 2.14 22.77 2.21
CA PHE A 126 2.63 21.62 1.44
C PHE A 126 4.15 21.43 1.63
N ASN A 127 4.95 22.48 1.41
CA ASN A 127 6.40 22.40 1.56
C ASN A 127 6.82 22.07 3.00
N GLN A 128 6.17 22.66 4.01
CA GLN A 128 6.39 22.31 5.41
C GLN A 128 6.09 20.85 5.69
N CYS A 129 5.00 20.32 5.13
CA CYS A 129 4.65 18.91 5.23
C CYS A 129 5.72 17.99 4.61
N ILE A 130 6.23 18.34 3.44
CA ILE A 130 7.31 17.56 2.79
C ILE A 130 8.59 17.56 3.64
N GLU A 131 8.94 18.70 4.25
CA GLU A 131 10.10 18.78 5.14
C GLU A 131 9.90 17.99 6.44
N LEU A 132 8.67 17.87 6.94
CA LEU A 132 8.35 16.97 8.05
C LEU A 132 8.41 15.50 7.62
N LEU A 133 7.90 15.17 6.43
CA LEU A 133 7.95 13.81 5.89
C LEU A 133 9.39 13.31 5.76
N LYS A 134 10.32 14.15 5.27
CA LYS A 134 11.75 13.80 5.19
C LYS A 134 12.40 13.55 6.56
N LYS A 135 11.82 14.08 7.64
CA LYS A 135 12.27 13.89 9.04
C LYS A 135 11.52 12.77 9.75
N TRP A 136 10.52 12.17 9.11
CA TRP A 136 9.77 11.07 9.69
C TRP A 136 10.68 9.87 9.88
N LYS A 137 10.68 9.29 11.09
CA LYS A 137 11.58 8.18 11.46
C LYS A 137 11.48 6.99 10.49
N SER A 138 10.27 6.70 9.99
CA SER A 138 10.04 5.60 9.07
C SER A 138 10.24 5.97 7.60
N PHE A 139 10.67 7.20 7.28
CA PHE A 139 10.82 7.65 5.90
C PHE A 139 11.84 6.80 5.10
N PRO A 140 13.07 6.53 5.57
CA PRO A 140 13.99 5.64 4.85
C PRO A 140 13.44 4.21 4.72
N ASN A 141 12.75 3.72 5.75
CA ASN A 141 12.15 2.38 5.74
C ASN A 141 11.03 2.27 4.68
N MET A 142 10.18 3.29 4.57
CA MET A 142 9.14 3.37 3.55
C MET A 142 9.73 3.40 2.13
N LEU A 143 10.76 4.21 1.89
CA LEU A 143 11.38 4.30 0.57
C LEU A 143 12.12 3.00 0.18
N ALA A 144 12.81 2.36 1.14
CA ALA A 144 13.45 1.06 0.91
C ALA A 144 12.42 -0.04 0.67
N PHE A 145 11.30 -0.03 1.41
CA PHE A 145 10.17 -0.92 1.18
C PHE A 145 9.59 -0.76 -0.22
N ASP A 146 9.34 0.47 -0.68
CA ASP A 146 8.76 0.71 -2.01
C ASP A 146 9.71 0.23 -3.13
N ASP A 147 11.04 0.32 -2.96
CA ASP A 147 11.99 -0.37 -3.86
C ASP A 147 11.79 -1.89 -3.80
N TRP A 148 11.82 -2.47 -2.60
CA TRP A 148 11.73 -3.91 -2.42
C TRP A 148 10.49 -4.50 -3.07
N VAL A 149 9.31 -3.95 -2.79
CA VAL A 149 8.04 -4.48 -3.32
C VAL A 149 7.71 -3.94 -4.71
N ALA A 150 8.62 -3.20 -5.34
CA ALA A 150 8.42 -2.58 -6.65
C ALA A 150 7.15 -1.71 -6.72
N ASN A 151 6.93 -0.87 -5.70
CA ASN A 151 5.83 0.07 -5.68
C ASN A 151 6.15 1.32 -6.52
N GLN A 152 5.66 1.34 -7.75
CA GLN A 152 5.94 2.42 -8.69
C GLN A 152 5.02 3.64 -8.51
N ASP A 153 3.93 3.52 -7.74
CA ASP A 153 2.97 4.60 -7.60
C ASP A 153 3.03 5.34 -6.27
N ARG A 154 4.00 5.05 -5.37
CA ARG A 154 4.12 5.83 -4.13
C ARG A 154 4.25 7.31 -4.45
N ASN A 155 3.26 8.08 -4.03
CA ASN A 155 3.24 9.54 -4.13
C ASN A 155 2.63 10.17 -2.88
N THR A 156 2.60 11.50 -2.83
CA THR A 156 2.06 12.25 -1.68
C THR A 156 0.57 12.01 -1.44
N GLY A 157 -0.18 11.51 -2.41
CA GLY A 157 -1.56 11.06 -2.24
C GLY A 157 -1.70 9.72 -1.49
N ASN A 158 -0.63 8.93 -1.40
CA ASN A 158 -0.63 7.64 -0.70
C ASN A 158 0.02 7.72 0.69
N ILE A 159 0.13 8.93 1.24
CA ILE A 159 0.63 9.20 2.59
C ILE A 159 -0.39 10.07 3.29
N THR A 160 -0.84 9.64 4.46
CA THR A 160 -1.79 10.39 5.28
C THR A 160 -1.12 10.94 6.52
N ILE A 161 -1.69 12.02 7.06
CA ILE A 161 -1.16 12.79 8.18
C ILE A 161 -2.28 12.93 9.20
N LYS A 162 -2.03 12.47 10.42
CA LYS A 162 -2.99 12.55 11.54
C LYS A 162 -2.57 13.53 12.64
N GLY A 163 -1.39 14.16 12.48
CA GLY A 163 -0.84 15.14 13.41
C GLY A 163 0.59 15.52 13.04
N TYR A 164 1.27 16.22 13.94
CA TYR A 164 2.67 16.60 13.74
C TYR A 164 3.57 15.36 13.72
N ASN A 165 4.24 15.10 12.60
CA ASN A 165 5.13 13.95 12.39
C ASN A 165 4.45 12.58 12.59
N ASP A 166 3.13 12.51 12.41
CA ASP A 166 2.32 11.29 12.51
C ASP A 166 1.79 10.91 11.12
N PHE A 167 2.66 10.24 10.36
CA PHE A 167 2.41 9.82 8.98
C PHE A 167 2.05 8.33 8.91
N TYR A 168 1.20 7.98 7.94
CA TYR A 168 0.81 6.60 7.65
C TYR A 168 0.87 6.36 6.14
N VAL A 169 1.38 5.20 5.74
CA VAL A 169 1.29 4.76 4.34
C VAL A 169 -0.06 4.10 4.10
N ILE A 170 -0.65 4.39 2.95
CA ILE A 170 -1.90 3.78 2.48
C ILE A 170 -1.73 3.39 1.01
N ASP A 171 -2.74 2.74 0.44
CA ASP A 171 -2.89 2.53 -1.00
C ASP A 171 -1.70 1.79 -1.64
N HIS A 172 -1.73 0.47 -1.49
CA HIS A 172 -0.74 -0.43 -2.07
C HIS A 172 -1.28 -1.17 -3.31
N GLY A 173 -2.33 -0.65 -3.95
CA GLY A 173 -2.95 -1.30 -5.13
C GLY A 173 -2.00 -1.58 -6.31
N ASN A 174 -0.84 -0.90 -6.35
CA ASN A 174 0.23 -1.10 -7.35
C ASN A 174 1.40 -1.98 -6.86
N VAL A 175 1.23 -2.70 -5.75
CA VAL A 175 2.26 -3.56 -5.17
C VAL A 175 2.01 -5.04 -5.50
N PRO A 176 2.89 -5.74 -6.24
CA PRO A 176 4.08 -5.24 -6.91
C PRO A 176 3.82 -4.73 -8.34
N VAL A 177 4.68 -3.85 -8.85
CA VAL A 177 4.73 -3.38 -10.25
C VAL A 177 3.51 -2.57 -10.72
N SER A 178 2.33 -3.18 -10.77
CA SER A 178 1.05 -2.56 -11.17
C SER A 178 -0.13 -3.41 -10.71
N GLU A 179 -1.34 -2.90 -10.84
CA GLU A 179 -2.58 -3.64 -10.56
C GLU A 179 -2.97 -4.70 -11.62
N LYS A 180 -2.14 -4.83 -12.67
CA LYS A 180 -2.35 -5.73 -13.82
C LYS A 180 -1.17 -6.67 -14.04
N TRP A 181 -0.30 -6.84 -13.05
CA TRP A 181 0.86 -7.71 -13.21
C TRP A 181 0.45 -9.15 -13.57
N ALA A 182 1.36 -9.77 -14.29
CA ALA A 182 1.38 -11.17 -14.68
C ALA A 182 2.78 -11.69 -14.32
N LYS A 183 2.99 -13.00 -14.36
CA LYS A 183 4.26 -13.61 -13.92
C LYS A 183 5.48 -13.03 -14.64
N GLU A 184 5.33 -12.66 -15.92
CA GLU A 184 6.40 -12.09 -16.75
C GLU A 184 6.79 -10.67 -16.33
N HIS A 185 5.92 -9.96 -15.61
CA HIS A 185 6.19 -8.62 -15.10
C HIS A 185 6.98 -8.64 -13.77
N LEU A 186 7.00 -9.78 -13.07
CA LEU A 186 7.61 -9.96 -11.75
C LEU A 186 9.10 -10.35 -11.90
N VAL A 187 9.90 -9.41 -12.41
CA VAL A 187 11.33 -9.63 -12.68
C VAL A 187 12.16 -9.14 -11.48
N VAL A 188 12.81 -10.07 -10.79
CA VAL A 188 13.53 -9.83 -9.54
C VAL A 188 14.62 -8.75 -9.69
N GLU A 189 15.36 -8.79 -10.79
CA GLU A 189 16.52 -7.93 -11.07
C GLU A 189 16.15 -6.58 -11.69
N SER A 190 14.88 -6.38 -12.06
CA SER A 190 14.46 -5.13 -12.67
C SER A 190 14.58 -3.94 -11.71
N VAL A 191 15.01 -2.82 -12.28
CA VAL A 191 15.00 -1.51 -11.63
C VAL A 191 13.65 -0.88 -11.87
N TYR A 192 12.86 -0.77 -10.80
CA TYR A 192 11.54 -0.15 -10.82
C TYR A 192 11.62 1.31 -10.37
N GLU A 193 10.74 2.14 -10.93
CA GLU A 193 10.60 3.54 -10.52
C GLU A 193 10.22 3.62 -9.03
N ASN A 194 10.78 4.58 -8.31
CA ASN A 194 10.31 4.94 -6.97
C ASN A 194 9.89 6.41 -7.01
N LYS A 195 8.66 6.63 -7.50
CA LYS A 195 8.13 7.94 -7.86
C LYS A 195 8.29 9.01 -6.78
N LEU A 196 8.06 8.68 -5.51
CA LEU A 196 8.28 9.62 -4.40
C LEU A 196 9.77 9.90 -4.16
N LEU A 197 10.62 8.87 -4.11
CA LEU A 197 12.06 9.02 -3.94
C LEU A 197 12.65 9.88 -5.08
N ASP A 198 12.36 9.49 -6.32
CA ASP A 198 12.91 10.08 -7.54
C ASP A 198 12.38 11.52 -7.72
N GLY A 199 11.12 11.77 -7.33
CA GLY A 199 10.52 13.11 -7.31
C GLY A 199 11.11 14.05 -6.25
N LEU A 200 11.55 13.52 -5.09
CA LEU A 200 12.18 14.30 -4.03
C LEU A 200 13.68 14.54 -4.26
N TYR A 201 14.37 13.63 -4.98
CA TYR A 201 15.82 13.65 -5.18
C TYR A 201 16.19 13.49 -6.67
N GLN A 202 15.91 14.54 -7.45
CA GLN A 202 16.15 14.55 -8.89
C GLN A 202 17.60 14.21 -9.26
N GLY A 203 17.77 13.47 -10.36
CA GLY A 203 19.09 13.17 -10.94
C GLY A 203 19.90 12.12 -10.15
N ASN A 204 19.27 11.29 -9.32
CA ASN A 204 19.94 10.32 -8.44
C ASN A 204 20.92 10.96 -7.46
N ASN A 205 20.69 12.22 -7.07
CA ASN A 205 21.53 12.95 -6.13
C ASN A 205 21.05 12.72 -4.69
N TYR A 206 21.24 11.50 -4.18
CA TYR A 206 20.83 11.11 -2.84
C TYR A 206 21.84 11.60 -1.80
N PRO A 207 21.42 12.34 -0.75
CA PRO A 207 22.32 12.69 0.34
C PRO A 207 22.89 11.43 1.01
N LEU A 208 24.20 11.42 1.30
CA LEU A 208 24.88 10.29 1.94
C LEU A 208 24.15 9.76 3.20
N PRO A 209 23.64 10.61 4.12
CA PRO A 209 22.88 10.12 5.27
C PRO A 209 21.59 9.37 4.90
N LEU A 210 20.91 9.78 3.82
CA LEU A 210 19.73 9.08 3.32
C LEU A 210 20.14 7.72 2.74
N SER A 211 21.15 7.69 1.86
CA SER A 211 21.63 6.43 1.25
C SER A 211 22.05 5.41 2.30
N ALA A 212 22.77 5.82 3.34
CA ALA A 212 23.13 4.97 4.47
C ALA A 212 21.89 4.44 5.22
N SER A 213 20.89 5.31 5.45
CA SER A 213 19.65 4.94 6.14
C SER A 213 18.77 3.99 5.32
N LEU A 214 18.75 4.13 3.99
CA LEU A 214 18.05 3.22 3.08
C LEU A 214 18.68 1.82 3.14
N ILE A 215 20.02 1.75 3.09
CA ILE A 215 20.74 0.48 3.21
C ILE A 215 20.46 -0.17 4.57
N GLU A 216 20.53 0.59 5.66
CA GLU A 216 20.24 0.06 6.99
C GLU A 216 18.83 -0.50 7.07
N SER A 217 17.83 0.24 6.58
CA SER A 217 16.44 -0.21 6.56
C SER A 217 16.27 -1.50 5.73
N SER A 218 16.98 -1.61 4.61
CA SER A 218 16.88 -2.73 3.68
C SER A 218 17.38 -4.07 4.25
N LYS A 219 18.20 -4.05 5.30
CA LYS A 219 18.73 -5.27 5.95
C LYS A 219 17.62 -6.09 6.62
N GLU A 220 16.54 -5.44 7.03
CA GLU A 220 15.43 -6.09 7.75
C GLU A 220 14.42 -6.75 6.81
N HIS A 221 14.49 -6.52 5.49
CA HIS A 221 13.49 -7.01 4.54
C HIS A 221 13.33 -8.54 4.53
N PRO A 222 14.40 -9.37 4.54
CA PRO A 222 14.23 -10.83 4.59
C PRO A 222 13.44 -11.30 5.82
N GLU A 223 13.72 -10.71 6.98
CA GLU A 223 13.03 -11.03 8.22
C GLU A 223 11.59 -10.50 8.23
N ALA A 224 11.34 -9.32 7.66
CA ALA A 224 10.00 -8.79 7.45
C ALA A 224 9.16 -9.70 6.53
N PHE A 225 9.74 -10.19 5.43
CA PHE A 225 9.07 -11.16 4.56
C PHE A 225 8.69 -12.42 5.32
N ARG A 226 9.64 -13.00 6.06
CA ARG A 226 9.41 -14.20 6.88
C ARG A 226 8.27 -14.03 7.88
N LYS A 227 8.17 -12.85 8.51
CA LYS A 227 7.08 -12.50 9.45
C LYS A 227 5.72 -12.40 8.75
N ALA A 228 5.66 -11.81 7.55
CA ALA A 228 4.44 -11.65 6.77
C ALA A 228 3.99 -12.94 6.05
N HIS A 229 4.94 -13.81 5.69
CA HIS A 229 4.75 -14.92 4.75
C HIS A 229 3.59 -15.85 5.10
N ARG A 230 3.43 -16.20 6.39
CA ARG A 230 2.37 -17.10 6.84
C ARG A 230 0.96 -16.58 6.52
N GLU A 231 0.71 -15.29 6.68
CA GLU A 231 -0.60 -14.71 6.37
C GLU A 231 -0.72 -14.38 4.88
N LEU A 232 0.38 -13.93 4.26
CA LEU A 232 0.43 -13.65 2.83
C LEU A 232 0.05 -14.88 1.99
N ILE A 233 0.63 -16.05 2.28
CA ILE A 233 0.35 -17.27 1.51
C ILE A 233 -1.12 -17.70 1.61
N LYS A 234 -1.77 -17.47 2.75
CA LYS A 234 -3.21 -17.72 2.92
C LYS A 234 -4.02 -16.89 1.92
N TRP A 235 -3.69 -15.61 1.77
CA TRP A 235 -4.37 -14.71 0.83
C TRP A 235 -4.01 -15.00 -0.63
N CYS A 236 -2.74 -15.31 -0.92
CA CYS A 236 -2.33 -15.71 -2.26
C CYS A 236 -3.09 -16.96 -2.72
N ASN A 237 -3.21 -17.98 -1.86
CA ASN A 237 -3.95 -19.21 -2.21
C ASN A 237 -5.47 -19.00 -2.35
N ALA A 238 -6.02 -17.93 -1.75
CA ALA A 238 -7.44 -17.60 -1.86
C ALA A 238 -7.77 -16.74 -3.08
N LEU A 239 -6.83 -15.89 -3.53
CA LEU A 239 -7.07 -14.86 -4.54
C LEU A 239 -6.30 -15.08 -5.85
N LEU A 240 -5.36 -16.02 -5.90
CA LEU A 240 -4.52 -16.31 -7.04
C LEU A 240 -4.53 -17.80 -7.38
N ASP A 241 -4.27 -18.09 -8.65
CA ASP A 241 -3.86 -19.43 -9.07
C ASP A 241 -2.47 -19.79 -8.50
N GLU A 242 -2.15 -21.08 -8.49
CA GLU A 242 -0.92 -21.63 -7.91
C GLU A 242 0.34 -21.01 -8.55
N GLU A 243 0.33 -20.80 -9.87
CA GLU A 243 1.48 -20.25 -10.59
C GLU A 243 1.71 -18.78 -10.21
N SER A 244 0.67 -17.95 -10.25
CA SER A 244 0.73 -16.53 -9.83
C SER A 244 1.13 -16.39 -8.36
N SER A 245 0.60 -17.26 -7.48
CA SER A 245 0.93 -17.29 -6.05
C SER A 245 2.42 -17.58 -5.84
N SER A 246 2.96 -18.59 -6.52
CA SER A 246 4.38 -18.97 -6.44
C SER A 246 5.30 -17.86 -6.94
N HIS A 247 4.99 -17.26 -8.10
CA HIS A 247 5.81 -16.17 -8.66
C HIS A 247 5.81 -14.91 -7.79
N LEU A 248 4.66 -14.52 -7.22
CA LEU A 248 4.59 -13.38 -6.30
C LEU A 248 5.45 -13.61 -5.05
N GLN A 249 5.37 -14.81 -4.46
CA GLN A 249 6.16 -15.16 -3.29
C GLN A 249 7.66 -15.16 -3.60
N HIS A 250 8.06 -15.81 -4.70
CA HIS A 250 9.45 -15.83 -5.14
C HIS A 250 9.98 -14.42 -5.40
N PHE A 251 9.20 -13.59 -6.10
CA PHE A 251 9.57 -12.20 -6.40
C PHE A 251 9.83 -11.40 -5.12
N LEU A 252 8.90 -11.44 -4.16
CA LEU A 252 9.05 -10.71 -2.90
C LEU A 252 10.22 -11.25 -2.08
N GLU A 253 10.37 -12.57 -1.96
CA GLU A 253 11.44 -13.19 -1.18
C GLU A 253 12.83 -12.90 -1.77
N ALA A 254 13.00 -13.15 -3.06
CA ALA A 254 14.27 -12.93 -3.76
C ALA A 254 14.66 -11.45 -3.70
N ARG A 255 13.68 -10.55 -3.93
CA ARG A 255 13.93 -9.12 -3.78
C ARG A 255 14.24 -8.74 -2.34
N ALA A 256 13.64 -9.37 -1.32
CA ALA A 256 13.96 -9.08 0.07
C ALA A 256 15.46 -9.31 0.34
N HIS A 257 15.98 -10.46 -0.09
CA HIS A 257 17.39 -10.85 0.05
C HIS A 257 18.36 -9.97 -0.75
N LEU A 258 17.93 -9.48 -1.91
CA LEU A 258 18.72 -8.60 -2.77
C LEU A 258 18.55 -7.10 -2.44
N SER A 259 17.84 -6.74 -1.36
CA SER A 259 17.50 -5.32 -1.11
C SER A 259 18.73 -4.45 -0.86
N VAL A 260 19.71 -4.95 -0.10
CA VAL A 260 20.93 -4.20 0.19
C VAL A 260 21.72 -3.90 -1.08
N SER A 261 21.89 -4.87 -1.99
CA SER A 261 22.61 -4.66 -3.24
C SER A 261 21.84 -3.71 -4.16
N ARG A 262 20.54 -3.91 -4.35
CA ARG A 262 19.72 -3.01 -5.18
C ARG A 262 19.75 -1.56 -4.70
N ILE A 263 19.64 -1.32 -3.40
CA ILE A 263 19.70 0.03 -2.83
C ILE A 263 21.09 0.64 -3.00
N LYS A 264 22.18 -0.13 -2.80
CA LYS A 264 23.54 0.36 -3.07
C LYS A 264 23.71 0.79 -4.52
N ASP A 265 23.26 -0.04 -5.45
CA ASP A 265 23.33 0.25 -6.89
C ASP A 265 22.51 1.48 -7.25
N LYS A 266 21.27 1.57 -6.73
CA LYS A 266 20.38 2.72 -6.94
C LYS A 266 20.96 4.02 -6.39
N THR A 267 21.55 3.97 -5.19
CA THR A 267 22.11 5.16 -4.51
C THR A 267 23.56 5.48 -4.89
N ARG A 268 24.20 4.64 -5.72
CA ARG A 268 25.63 4.72 -6.10
C ARG A 268 26.58 4.77 -4.90
N LEU A 269 26.18 4.19 -3.78
CA LEU A 269 27.04 4.08 -2.61
C LEU A 269 28.03 2.93 -2.86
N LEU A 270 29.26 3.27 -3.27
CA LEU A 270 30.31 2.31 -3.57
C LEU A 270 30.52 1.34 -2.41
N VAL A 271 30.70 0.06 -2.74
CA VAL A 271 31.22 -0.96 -1.83
C VAL A 271 32.66 -0.56 -1.50
N ALA A 272 32.88 0.02 -0.33
CA ALA A 272 34.20 0.07 0.28
C ALA A 272 34.57 -1.33 0.79
#